data_AF-A0A7V4G6T7-F1
#
_entry.id   AF-A0A7V4G6T7-F1
#
_cell.length_a   1.000
_cell.length_b   1.000
_cell.length_c   1.000
_cell.angle_alpha   90.00
_cell.angle_beta   90.00
_cell.angle_gamma   90.00
#
_symmetry.space_group_name_H-M   'P 1'
#
loop_
_entity.id
_entity.type
_entity.pdbx_description
1 polymer ?
#
loop_
_entity_poly.entity_id
_entity_poly.type
_entity_poly.pdbx_seq_one_letter_code
_entity_poly.pdbx_strand_id
1 'polypeptide(L)' 'MPELPEVEVIRRGLVPRLVGRRILAVQGEPTALREGSGREELARWLKGRRLLHLRVDAAAGTPHIHVNHAATSPQPS' A
#
# COMPACT_ATOMS: atom_id res chain seq x y z
N MET A 1 16.09 1.25 -10.21
CA MET A 1 14.94 0.57 -9.57
C MET A 1 15.40 -0.85 -9.30
N PRO A 2 15.04 -1.45 -8.15
CA PRO A 2 15.27 -2.88 -7.95
C PRO A 2 14.59 -3.68 -9.07
N GLU A 3 15.20 -4.80 -9.46
CA GLU A 3 14.67 -5.66 -10.52
C GLU A 3 13.54 -6.56 -10.02
N LEU A 4 12.74 -7.11 -10.94
CA LEU A 4 11.60 -7.97 -10.61
C LEU A 4 11.94 -9.10 -9.60
N PRO A 5 13.09 -9.81 -9.70
CA PRO A 5 13.44 -10.84 -8.72
C PRO A 5 13.57 -10.29 -7.29
N GLU A 6 14.16 -9.10 -7.14
CA GLU A 6 14.38 -8.46 -5.84
C GLU A 6 13.04 -8.02 -5.23
N VAL A 7 12.18 -7.43 -6.06
CA VAL A 7 10.83 -7.02 -5.66
C VAL A 7 10.01 -8.24 -5.19
N GLU A 8 10.12 -9.38 -5.87
CA GLU A 8 9.42 -10.60 -5.50
C GLU A 8 9.98 -11.24 -4.22
N VAL A 9 11.28 -11.13 -3.95
CA VAL A 9 11.87 -11.53 -2.66
C VAL A 9 11.31 -10.68 -1.52
N ILE A 10 11.27 -9.35 -1.69
CA ILE A 10 10.71 -8.44 -0.69
C ILE A 10 9.23 -8.75 -0.46
N ARG A 11 8.44 -8.91 -1.53
CA ARG A 11 7.02 -9.28 -1.46
C ARG A 11 6.82 -10.54 -0.64
N ARG A 12 7.54 -11.63 -0.95
CA ARG A 12 7.43 -12.91 -0.24
C ARG A 12 7.77 -12.79 1.24
N GLY A 13 8.77 -11.97 1.59
CA GLY A 13 9.12 -11.69 3.00
C GLY A 13 8.06 -10.86 3.75
N LEU A 14 7.37 -9.95 3.07
CA LEU A 14 6.39 -9.04 3.67
C LEU A 14 5.00 -9.67 3.85
N VAL A 15 4.55 -10.50 2.91
CA VAL A 15 3.20 -11.13 2.94
C VAL A 15 2.83 -11.75 4.30
N PRO A 16 3.64 -12.66 4.91
CA PRO A 16 3.26 -13.31 6.16
C PRO A 16 3.18 -12.36 7.36
N ARG A 17 3.76 -11.15 7.25
CA ARG A 17 3.80 -10.16 8.33
C ARG A 17 2.70 -9.10 8.19
N LEU A 18 2.29 -8.80 6.96
CA LEU A 18 1.40 -7.67 6.65
C LEU A 18 -0.04 -8.09 6.33
N VAL A 19 -0.25 -9.21 5.64
CA VAL A 19 -1.60 -9.61 5.23
C VAL A 19 -2.47 -9.88 6.45
N GLY A 20 -3.70 -9.34 6.44
CA GLY A 20 -4.65 -9.42 7.56
C GLY A 20 -4.45 -8.33 8.63
N ARG A 21 -3.33 -7.60 8.64
CA ARG A 21 -3.09 -6.50 9.57
C ARG A 21 -3.87 -5.25 9.19
N ARG A 22 -4.16 -4.42 10.21
CA ARG A 22 -4.82 -3.12 10.05
C ARG A 22 -3.78 -2.01 9.99
N ILE A 23 -3.96 -1.07 9.05
CA ILE A 23 -3.15 0.13 8.91
C ILE A 23 -3.62 1.13 9.98
N LEU A 24 -2.74 1.49 10.92
CA LEU A 24 -3.08 2.40 12.02
C LEU A 24 -2.73 3.86 11.69
N ALA A 25 -1.64 4.06 10.97
CA ALA A 25 -1.15 5.36 10.55
C ALA A 25 -0.27 5.21 9.31
N VAL A 26 -0.11 6.32 8.58
CA VAL A 26 0.87 6.46 7.50
C VAL A 26 1.82 7.58 7.94
N GLN A 27 3.10 7.25 8.03
CA GLN A 27 4.16 8.16 8.43
C GLN A 27 5.28 8.06 7.40
N GLY A 28 5.99 9.15 7.16
CA GLY A 28 7.10 9.19 6.21
C GLY A 28 7.61 10.60 6.03
N GLU A 29 8.91 10.72 5.80
CA GLU A 29 9.55 11.97 5.42
C GLU A 29 9.15 12.37 3.99
N PRO A 30 9.23 13.67 3.64
CA PRO A 30 9.09 14.10 2.26
C PRO A 30 10.15 13.39 1.40
N THR A 31 9.70 12.42 0.62
CA THR A 31 10.49 11.77 -0.42
C THR A 31 9.85 12.14 -1.75
N ALA A 32 10.67 12.54 -2.71
CA ALA A 32 10.24 12.76 -4.08
C ALA A 32 9.87 11.41 -4.72
N LEU A 33 8.67 10.92 -4.41
CA LEU A 33 8.05 9.82 -5.13
C LEU A 33 7.83 10.28 -6.58
N ARG A 34 8.14 9.40 -7.54
CA ARG A 34 7.96 9.70 -8.97
C ARG A 34 6.52 10.09 -9.30
N GLU A 35 5.57 9.46 -8.63
CA GLU A 35 4.15 9.76 -8.67
C GLU A 35 3.56 9.51 -7.28
N GLY A 36 2.61 10.33 -6.83
CA GLY A 36 1.94 10.09 -5.55
C GLY A 36 0.84 11.08 -5.20
N SER A 37 -0.24 10.55 -4.64
CA SER A 37 -1.15 11.27 -3.75
C SER A 37 -0.36 11.81 -2.55
N GLY A 38 -0.65 13.03 -2.11
CA GLY A 38 0.02 13.59 -0.93
C GLY A 38 -0.12 12.68 0.29
N ARG A 39 0.88 12.66 1.18
CA ARG A 39 0.91 11.80 2.39
C ARG A 39 -0.40 11.84 3.19
N GLU A 40 -0.99 13.02 3.32
CA GLU A 40 -2.24 13.22 4.06
C GLU A 40 -3.44 12.55 3.39
N GLU A 41 -3.50 12.60 2.06
CA GLU A 41 -4.53 11.92 1.28
C GLU A 41 -4.38 10.40 1.42
N LEU A 42 -3.15 9.89 1.31
CA LEU A 42 -2.85 8.48 1.51
C LEU A 42 -3.22 8.02 2.93
N ALA A 43 -2.89 8.81 3.95
CA ALA A 43 -3.27 8.54 5.33
C ALA A 43 -4.79 8.48 5.50
N ARG A 44 -5.53 9.42 4.89
CA ARG A 44 -6.98 9.47 4.92
C ARG A 44 -7.61 8.23 4.29
N TRP A 45 -7.06 7.74 3.18
CA TRP A 45 -7.61 6.59 2.46
C TRP A 45 -7.30 5.26 3.15
N LEU A 46 -6.11 5.13 3.74
CA LEU A 46 -5.61 3.84 4.27
C LEU A 46 -5.84 3.63 5.76
N LYS A 47 -5.93 4.69 6.58
CA LYS A 47 -6.10 4.54 8.03
C LYS A 47 -7.37 3.73 8.36
N GLY A 48 -7.21 2.71 9.20
CA GLY A 48 -8.28 1.80 9.61
C GLY A 48 -8.55 0.64 8.64
N ARG A 49 -7.98 0.66 7.42
CA ARG A 49 -8.15 -0.42 6.45
C ARG A 49 -7.30 -1.64 6.82
N ARG A 50 -7.76 -2.81 6.39
CA ARG A 50 -7.05 -4.08 6.50
C ARG A 50 -6.38 -4.41 5.18
N LEU A 51 -5.10 -4.77 5.22
CA LEU A 51 -4.36 -5.23 4.03
C LEU A 51 -4.80 -6.65 3.69
N LEU A 52 -5.31 -6.84 2.49
CA LEU A 52 -5.85 -8.12 2.01
C LEU A 52 -4.83 -8.86 1.15
N HIS A 53 -4.16 -8.14 0.24
CA HIS A 53 -3.18 -8.73 -0.66
C HIS A 53 -2.02 -7.78 -0.94
N LEU A 54 -0.85 -8.38 -1.17
CA LEU A 54 0.32 -7.72 -1.73
C LEU A 54 0.71 -8.47 -3.01
N ARG A 55 0.70 -7.77 -4.14
CA ARG A 55 0.97 -8.31 -5.47
C ARG A 55 2.08 -7.53 -6.15
N VAL A 56 2.72 -8.14 -7.12
CA VAL A 56 3.69 -7.49 -8.01
C VAL A 56 3.24 -7.81 -9.42
N ASP A 57 3.11 -6.79 -10.26
CA ASP A 57 2.88 -7.02 -11.68
C ASP A 57 4.18 -7.54 -12.32
N ALA A 58 4.13 -8.74 -12.88
CA ALA A 58 5.28 -9.39 -13.49
C ALA A 58 5.78 -8.66 -14.75
N ALA A 59 4.92 -7.92 -15.44
CA ALA A 59 5.29 -7.15 -16.64
C ALA A 59 5.90 -5.78 -16.31
N ALA A 60 5.52 -5.19 -15.16
CA ALA A 60 5.93 -3.84 -14.79
C ALA A 60 6.89 -3.76 -13.59
N GLY A 61 7.04 -4.84 -12.81
CA GLY A 61 7.76 -4.82 -11.52
C GLY A 61 7.07 -3.95 -10.47
N THR A 62 5.85 -3.49 -10.73
CA THR A 62 5.13 -2.55 -9.87
C THR A 62 4.42 -3.30 -8.73
N PRO A 63 4.71 -2.98 -7.46
CA PRO A 63 4.00 -3.55 -6.34
C PRO A 63 2.62 -2.90 -6.16
N HIS A 64 1.60 -3.73 -5.91
CA HIS A 64 0.23 -3.32 -5.64
C HIS A 64 -0.22 -3.79 -4.25
N ILE A 65 -0.79 -2.86 -3.48
CA ILE A 65 -1.40 -3.12 -2.17
C ILE A 65 -2.91 -3.11 -2.32
N HIS A 66 -3.56 -4.20 -1.92
CA HIS A 66 -5.02 -4.28 -1.89
C HIS A 66 -5.49 -4.23 -0.45
N VAL A 67 -6.37 -3.28 -0.15
CA VAL A 67 -7.01 -3.14 1.16
C VAL A 67 -8.51 -3.39 1.05
N ASN A 68 -9.17 -3.68 2.17
CA ASN A 68 -10.62 -3.78 2.17
C ASN A 68 -11.28 -2.43 1.85
N HIS A 69 -12.49 -2.49 1.29
CA HIS A 69 -13.36 -1.32 1.26
C HIS A 69 -13.72 -0.94 2.71
N ALA A 70 -13.72 0.36 3.02
CA ALA A 70 -14.28 0.83 4.27
C ALA A 70 -15.76 0.57 4.16
N ALA A 71 -16.35 0.14 5.27
CA ALA A 71 -17.75 0.43 5.50
C ALA A 71 -17.91 1.95 5.32
N THR A 72 -18.63 2.31 4.27
CA THR A 72 -18.88 3.66 3.77
C THR A 72 -19.31 4.59 4.91
N SER A 73 -18.76 5.80 4.95
CA SER A 73 -19.42 7.00 5.50
C SER A 73 -18.64 8.26 5.08
N PRO A 74 -19.33 9.39 4.86
CA PRO A 74 -19.89 9.80 3.57
C PRO A 74 -18.98 10.79 2.83
N GLN A 75 -19.22 10.96 1.52
CA GLN A 75 -18.63 12.08 0.77
C GLN A 75 -19.07 13.42 1.39
N PRO A 76 -18.16 14.40 1.53
CA PRO A 76 -18.57 15.77 1.79
C PRO A 76 -19.21 16.36 0.52
N SER A 77 -20.32 17.05 0.74
CA SER A 77 -21.16 17.77 -0.22
C SER A 77 -20.41 18.83 -1.04
#